data_AF-A0A382PPF0-F1
#
_entry.id   AF-A0A382PPF0-F1
#
_cell.length_a   1.000
_cell.length_b   1.000
_cell.length_c   1.000
_cell.angle_alpha   90.00
_cell.angle_beta   90.00
_cell.angle_gamma   90.00
#
_symmetry.space_group_name_H-M   'P 1'
#
loop_
_entity.id
_entity.type
_entity.pdbx_description
1 polymer ?
#
loop_
_entity_poly.entity_id
_entity_poly.type
_entity_poly.pdbx_seq_one_letter_code
_entity_poly.pdbx_strand_id
1 'polypeptide(L)'
;MKSISKLLVDIGPLAVFFIFYTRGNLQSAILPFMIATVIAVLFSYIVEKKIPIMPTVGAIIILFFGGLTIYFDNEIFFKMKPTIINLLFGAILYGGEIIQKPLLKYLLGATLKLQEEGWSILTKRWIGF
;
A
#
# COMPACT_ATOMS: atom_id res chain seq x y z
N MET A 1 -7.56 -19.33 15.00
CA MET A 1 -8.61 -19.87 14.11
C MET A 1 -8.36 -21.31 13.64
N LYS A 2 -9.42 -22.08 13.33
CA LYS A 2 -9.30 -23.24 12.41
C LYS A 2 -8.81 -22.71 11.05
N SER A 3 -7.91 -23.44 10.39
CA SER A 3 -7.23 -23.02 9.14
C SER A 3 -8.20 -22.44 8.08
N ILE A 4 -9.39 -23.03 7.97
CA ILE A 4 -10.44 -22.64 7.01
C ILE A 4 -10.99 -21.23 7.27
N SER A 5 -11.21 -20.83 8.53
CA SER A 5 -11.76 -19.50 8.84
C SER A 5 -10.75 -18.39 8.53
N LYS A 6 -9.46 -18.65 8.75
CA LYS A 6 -8.39 -17.71 8.41
C LYS A 6 -8.30 -17.54 6.89
N LEU A 7 -8.37 -18.65 6.16
CA LEU A 7 -8.40 -18.65 4.71
C LEU A 7 -9.60 -17.87 4.14
N LEU A 8 -10.79 -17.99 4.73
CA LEU A 8 -11.96 -17.23 4.32
C LEU A 8 -11.81 -15.72 4.57
N VAL A 9 -11.17 -15.31 5.67
CA VAL A 9 -10.92 -13.89 5.97
C VAL A 9 -9.86 -13.32 5.03
N ASP A 10 -8.82 -14.08 4.71
CA ASP A 10 -7.72 -13.63 3.87
C ASP A 10 -8.08 -13.64 2.37
N ILE A 11 -8.79 -14.66 1.90
CA ILE A 11 -9.15 -14.85 0.47
C ILE A 11 -10.53 -14.27 0.14
N GLY A 12 -11.45 -14.20 1.09
CA GLY A 12 -12.84 -13.78 0.87
C GLY A 12 -12.97 -12.43 0.16
N PRO A 13 -12.32 -11.36 0.67
CA PRO A 13 -12.34 -10.07 -0.01
C PRO A 13 -11.78 -10.13 -1.42
N LEU A 14 -10.67 -10.87 -1.62
CA LEU A 14 -10.05 -11.02 -2.93
C LEU A 14 -10.97 -11.74 -3.92
N ALA A 15 -11.69 -12.78 -3.47
CA ALA A 15 -12.68 -13.47 -4.29
C ALA A 15 -13.81 -12.52 -4.72
N VAL A 16 -14.32 -11.70 -3.79
CA VAL A 16 -15.33 -10.67 -4.12
C VAL A 16 -14.79 -9.69 -5.16
N PHE A 17 -13.56 -9.20 -4.99
CA PHE A 17 -12.92 -8.33 -5.96
C PHE A 17 -12.90 -8.94 -7.37
N PHE A 18 -12.44 -10.19 -7.51
CA PHE A 18 -12.36 -10.86 -8.81
C PHE A 18 -13.73 -11.09 -9.45
N ILE A 19 -14.76 -11.43 -8.67
CA ILE A 19 -16.12 -11.62 -9.17
C ILE A 19 -16.68 -10.33 -9.78
N PHE A 20 -16.49 -9.20 -9.11
CA PHE A 20 -16.96 -7.91 -9.63
C PHE A 20 -16.08 -7.37 -10.75
N TYR A 21 -14.77 -7.64 -10.71
CA TYR A 21 -13.84 -7.24 -11.77
C TYR A 21 -14.11 -7.97 -13.08
N THR A 22 -14.37 -9.28 -13.03
CA THR A 22 -14.64 -10.08 -14.23
C THR A 22 -15.98 -9.78 -14.90
N ARG A 23 -16.94 -9.20 -14.17
CA ARG A 23 -18.28 -8.85 -14.67
C ARG A 23 -18.43 -7.38 -15.04
N GLY A 24 -17.43 -6.56 -14.75
CA GLY A 24 -17.47 -5.12 -14.92
C GLY A 24 -16.08 -4.56 -15.18
N ASN A 25 -15.79 -3.43 -14.55
CA ASN A 25 -14.49 -2.76 -14.65
C ASN A 25 -13.79 -2.73 -13.28
N LEU A 26 -12.55 -2.26 -13.26
CA LEU A 26 -11.77 -2.13 -12.03
C LEU A 26 -12.46 -1.25 -10.99
N GLN A 27 -13.05 -0.12 -11.40
CA GLN A 27 -13.78 0.79 -10.50
C GLN A 27 -14.98 0.11 -9.82
N SER A 28 -15.75 -0.71 -10.56
CA SER A 28 -16.90 -1.42 -9.97
C SER A 28 -16.51 -2.49 -8.96
N ALA A 29 -15.25 -2.95 -8.97
CA ALA A 29 -14.76 -3.94 -8.03
C ALA A 29 -14.24 -3.33 -6.72
N ILE A 30 -13.86 -2.05 -6.70
CA ILE A 30 -13.23 -1.39 -5.54
C ILE A 30 -14.20 -1.29 -4.35
N LEU A 31 -15.42 -0.81 -4.57
CA LEU A 31 -16.39 -0.64 -3.49
C LEU A 31 -16.81 -1.99 -2.86
N PRO A 32 -17.20 -3.02 -3.65
CA PRO A 32 -17.47 -4.36 -3.10
C PRO A 32 -16.27 -4.97 -2.38
N PHE A 33 -15.06 -4.76 -2.89
CA PHE A 33 -13.84 -5.25 -2.26
C PHE A 33 -13.63 -4.60 -0.88
N MET A 34 -13.73 -3.28 -0.78
CA MET A 34 -13.61 -2.57 0.51
C MET A 34 -14.64 -3.04 1.54
N ILE A 35 -15.90 -3.19 1.12
CA ILE A 35 -16.98 -3.68 1.99
C ILE A 35 -16.67 -5.10 2.46
N ALA A 36 -16.26 -5.99 1.55
CA ALA A 36 -15.90 -7.36 1.88
C ALA A 36 -14.70 -7.42 2.85
N THR A 37 -13.70 -6.56 2.68
CA THR A 37 -12.55 -6.44 3.60
C THR A 37 -12.98 -6.02 5.00
N VAL A 38 -13.88 -5.04 5.13
CA VAL A 38 -14.43 -4.61 6.43
C VAL A 38 -15.19 -5.75 7.11
N ILE A 39 -16.04 -6.46 6.36
CA ILE A 39 -16.79 -7.62 6.86
C ILE A 39 -15.83 -8.72 7.31
N ALA A 40 -14.77 -9.00 6.55
CA ALA A 40 -13.79 -10.03 6.90
C ALA A 40 -13.04 -9.70 8.20
N VAL A 41 -12.67 -8.44 8.43
CA VAL A 41 -12.04 -8.00 9.69
C VAL A 41 -13.01 -8.07 10.86
N LEU A 42 -14.26 -7.61 10.68
CA LEU A 42 -15.30 -7.70 11.71
C LEU A 42 -15.60 -9.15 12.09
N PHE A 43 -15.74 -10.03 11.10
CA PHE A 43 -15.94 -11.46 11.32
C PHE A 43 -14.77 -12.08 12.08
N SER A 44 -13.53 -11.74 11.69
CA SER A 44 -12.34 -12.22 12.38
C SER A 44 -12.28 -11.73 13.84
N TYR A 45 -12.65 -10.48 14.09
CA TYR A 45 -12.75 -9.92 15.44
C TYR A 45 -13.80 -10.64 16.31
N ILE A 46 -14.98 -10.94 15.76
CA ILE A 46 -16.05 -11.66 16.49
C ILE A 46 -15.61 -13.09 16.83
N VAL A 47 -14.92 -13.77 15.91
CA VAL A 47 -14.49 -15.16 16.08
C VAL A 47 -13.31 -15.28 17.03
N GLU A 48 -12.30 -14.40 16.93
CA GLU A 48 -11.09 -14.47 17.76
C GLU A 48 -11.18 -13.65 19.06
N LYS A 49 -12.19 -12.77 19.20
CA LYS A 49 -12.33 -11.77 20.27
C LYS A 49 -11.07 -10.91 20.50
N LYS A 50 -10.20 -10.86 19.50
CA LYS A 50 -8.94 -10.11 19.47
C LYS A 50 -8.81 -9.49 18.10
N ILE A 51 -8.21 -8.31 18.02
CA ILE A 51 -7.99 -7.61 16.75
C ILE A 51 -6.83 -8.31 16.04
N PRO A 52 -7.07 -8.98 14.90
CA PRO A 52 -6.01 -9.63 14.16
C PRO A 52 -5.21 -8.54 13.42
N ILE A 53 -3.96 -8.31 13.85
CA ILE A 53 -3.14 -7.18 13.39
C ILE A 53 -3.00 -7.19 11.86
N MET A 54 -2.68 -8.34 11.26
CA MET A 54 -2.45 -8.44 9.81
C MET A 54 -3.69 -8.08 8.96
N PRO A 55 -4.87 -8.71 9.15
CA PRO A 55 -6.08 -8.33 8.42
C PRO A 55 -6.52 -6.89 8.67
N THR A 56 -6.34 -6.39 9.90
CA THR A 56 -6.76 -5.02 10.27
C THR A 56 -5.89 -3.96 9.57
N VAL A 57 -4.57 -4.16 9.56
CA VAL A 57 -3.64 -3.27 8.83
C VAL A 57 -3.93 -3.29 7.34
N GLY A 58 -4.15 -4.48 6.76
CA GLY A 58 -4.55 -4.61 5.36
C GLY A 58 -5.84 -3.86 5.04
N ALA A 59 -6.85 -3.97 5.91
CA ALA A 59 -8.11 -3.26 5.75
C ALA A 59 -7.97 -1.74 5.81
N ILE A 60 -7.16 -1.21 6.72
CA ILE A 60 -6.87 0.23 6.78
C ILE A 60 -6.27 0.72 5.47
N ILE A 61 -5.28 0.01 4.93
CA ILE A 61 -4.62 0.35 3.67
C ILE A 61 -5.63 0.30 2.50
N ILE A 62 -6.42 -0.77 2.41
CA ILE A 62 -7.43 -0.95 1.37
C ILE A 62 -8.49 0.15 1.43
N LEU A 63 -8.97 0.50 2.62
CA LEU A 63 -9.96 1.56 2.81
C LEU A 63 -9.39 2.93 2.49
N PHE A 64 -8.15 3.21 2.90
CA PHE A 64 -7.50 4.49 2.61
C PHE A 64 -7.31 4.69 1.10
N PHE A 65 -6.68 3.74 0.42
CA PHE A 65 -6.42 3.85 -1.01
C PHE A 65 -7.66 3.62 -1.88
N GLY A 66 -8.56 2.74 -1.47
CA GLY A 66 -9.84 2.52 -2.13
C GLY A 66 -10.76 3.73 -1.98
N GLY A 67 -10.82 4.32 -0.78
CA GLY A 67 -11.55 5.56 -0.50
C GLY A 67 -11.02 6.74 -1.30
N LEU A 68 -9.69 6.93 -1.35
CA LEU A 68 -9.06 7.93 -2.24
C LEU A 68 -9.44 7.68 -3.71
N THR A 69 -9.50 6.42 -4.14
CA THR A 69 -9.86 6.09 -5.52
C THR A 69 -11.30 6.47 -5.85
N ILE A 70 -12.25 6.24 -4.93
CA ILE A 70 -13.65 6.65 -5.11
C ILE A 70 -13.80 8.17 -4.99
N TYR A 71 -13.13 8.80 -4.03
CA TYR A 71 -13.24 10.25 -3.80
C TYR A 71 -12.74 11.07 -4.99
N PHE A 72 -11.61 10.65 -5.59
CA PHE A 72 -11.10 11.32 -6.78
C PHE A 72 -11.85 10.94 -8.05
N ASP A 73 -12.56 9.80 -8.06
CA ASP A 73 -13.33 9.22 -9.20
C ASP A 73 -12.70 9.44 -10.59
N ASN A 74 -11.38 9.36 -10.66
CA ASN A 74 -10.63 9.75 -11.86
C ASN A 74 -9.62 8.67 -12.22
N GLU A 75 -9.78 8.13 -13.44
CA GLU A 75 -8.86 7.16 -14.03
C GLU A 75 -7.40 7.67 -14.04
N ILE A 76 -7.21 8.99 -14.15
CA ILE A 76 -5.90 9.64 -14.07
C ILE A 76 -5.31 9.46 -12.67
N PHE A 77 -6.06 9.72 -11.59
CA PHE A 77 -5.55 9.49 -10.23
C PHE A 77 -5.20 8.01 -10.01
N PHE A 78 -5.99 7.11 -10.59
CA PHE A 78 -5.71 5.68 -10.52
C PHE A 78 -4.39 5.30 -11.20
N LYS A 79 -4.14 5.83 -12.40
CA LYS A 79 -2.93 5.59 -13.19
C LYS A 79 -1.71 6.35 -12.63
N MET A 80 -1.93 7.49 -11.98
CA MET A 80 -0.89 8.35 -11.38
C MET A 80 -0.41 7.88 -10.01
N LYS A 81 -1.01 6.85 -9.39
CA LYS A 81 -0.55 6.32 -8.09
C LYS A 81 0.97 6.05 -8.06
N PRO A 82 1.58 5.39 -9.05
CA PRO A 82 3.04 5.18 -9.08
C PRO A 82 3.81 6.50 -9.21
N THR A 83 3.31 7.44 -10.03
CA THR A 83 3.93 8.76 -10.21
C THR A 83 3.92 9.58 -8.92
N ILE A 84 2.80 9.59 -8.19
CA ILE A 84 2.67 10.28 -6.90
C ILE A 84 3.63 9.68 -5.88
N ILE A 85 3.74 8.34 -5.82
CA ILE A 85 4.67 7.66 -4.92
C ILE A 85 6.12 8.03 -5.27
N ASN A 86 6.50 8.03 -6.56
CA ASN A 86 7.84 8.41 -6.99
C ASN A 86 8.14 9.89 -6.68
N LEU A 87 7.17 10.79 -6.90
CA LEU A 87 7.32 12.20 -6.57
C LEU A 87 7.49 12.42 -5.06
N LEU A 88 6.71 11.71 -4.23
CA LEU A 88 6.88 11.75 -2.78
C LEU A 88 8.23 11.19 -2.35
N PHE A 89 8.66 10.08 -2.95
CA PHE A 89 9.96 9.47 -2.67
C PHE A 89 11.11 10.42 -3.05
N GLY A 90 11.07 11.00 -4.24
CA GLY A 90 12.03 12.00 -4.70
C GLY A 90 12.04 13.25 -3.81
N ALA A 91 10.87 13.76 -3.40
CA ALA A 91 10.76 14.90 -2.49
C ALA A 91 11.33 14.61 -1.09
N ILE A 92 11.10 13.41 -0.56
CA ILE A 92 11.67 12.95 0.71
C ILE A 92 13.19 12.84 0.60
N LEU A 93 13.71 12.24 -0.47
CA LEU A 93 15.15 12.15 -0.71
C LEU A 93 15.79 13.53 -0.83
N TYR A 94 15.15 14.44 -1.55
CA TYR A 94 15.59 15.83 -1.68
C TYR A 94 15.58 16.56 -0.32
N GLY A 95 14.53 16.38 0.48
CA GLY A 95 14.48 16.91 1.85
C GLY A 95 15.56 16.32 2.75
N GLY A 96 15.85 15.02 2.62
CA GLY A 96 16.95 14.35 3.33
C GLY A 96 18.32 14.90 2.94
N GLU A 97 18.50 15.25 1.67
CA GLU A 97 19.72 15.89 1.17
C GLU A 97 19.93 17.28 1.79
N ILE A 98 18.88 18.09 1.91
CA ILE A 98 18.93 19.40 2.57
C ILE A 98 19.38 19.27 4.03
N ILE A 99 18.95 18.20 4.72
CA ILE A 99 19.29 17.91 6.11
C ILE A 99 20.66 17.19 6.23
N GLN A 100 21.38 16.99 5.11
CA GLN A 100 22.65 16.25 5.02
C GLN A 100 22.58 14.82 5.59
N LYS A 101 21.38 14.24 5.59
CA LYS A 101 21.15 12.86 6.03
C LYS A 101 20.78 12.03 4.80
N PRO A 102 21.73 11.30 4.20
CA PRO A 102 21.44 10.48 3.02
C PRO A 102 20.46 9.37 3.41
N LEU A 103 19.17 9.57 3.14
CA LEU A 103 18.11 8.65 3.53
C LEU A 103 18.28 7.27 2.88
N LEU A 104 18.85 7.22 1.68
CA LEU A 104 19.23 5.96 1.03
C LEU A 104 20.25 5.14 1.82
N LYS A 105 21.14 5.78 2.58
CA LYS A 105 22.09 5.09 3.46
C LYS A 105 21.38 4.35 4.59
N TYR A 106 20.30 4.92 5.13
CA TYR A 106 19.50 4.27 6.16
C TYR A 106 18.69 3.09 5.60
N LEU A 107 18.21 3.21 4.35
CA LEU A 107 17.43 2.16 3.69
C LEU A 107 18.27 1.02 3.14
N LEU A 108 19.43 1.33 2.56
CA LEU A 108 20.26 0.39 1.78
C LEU A 108 21.65 0.15 2.39
N GLY A 109 22.02 0.80 3.50
CA GLY A 109 23.35 0.67 4.09
C GLY A 109 23.67 -0.73 4.61
N ALA A 110 22.65 -1.56 4.84
CA ALA A 110 22.83 -2.96 5.19
C ALA A 110 23.21 -3.83 3.97
N THR A 111 22.86 -3.40 2.75
CA THR A 111 23.07 -4.17 1.51
C THR A 111 24.19 -3.59 0.64
N LEU A 112 24.41 -2.28 0.69
CA LEU A 112 25.41 -1.57 -0.09
C LEU A 112 26.47 -0.94 0.82
N LYS A 113 27.75 -1.19 0.52
CA LYS A 113 28.88 -0.52 1.17
C LYS A 113 29.40 0.59 0.26
N LEU A 114 29.02 1.83 0.55
CA LEU A 114 29.46 3.02 -0.17
C LEU A 114 30.16 3.99 0.78
N GLN A 115 31.12 4.75 0.25
CA GLN A 115 31.69 5.92 0.91
C GLN A 115 30.61 7.01 1.05
N GLU A 116 30.79 7.95 1.99
CA GLU A 116 29.82 9.03 2.27
C GLU A 116 29.47 9.84 1.01
N GLU A 117 30.46 10.14 0.18
CA GLU A 117 30.28 10.84 -1.10
C GLU A 117 29.42 10.03 -2.09
N GLY A 118 29.58 8.71 -2.10
CA GLY A 118 28.79 7.79 -2.92
C GLY A 118 27.31 7.80 -2.56
N TRP A 119 26.99 7.98 -1.28
CA TRP A 119 25.60 8.12 -0.83
C TRP A 119 24.94 9.42 -1.29
N SER A 120 25.69 10.53 -1.33
CA SER A 120 25.20 11.80 -1.86
C SER A 120 24.91 11.71 -3.36
N ILE A 121 25.85 11.16 -4.14
CA ILE A 121 25.69 10.99 -5.59
C ILE A 121 24.52 10.05 -5.92
N LEU A 122 24.38 8.95 -5.18
CA LEU A 122 23.28 8.01 -5.37
C LEU A 122 21.93 8.67 -5.07
N THR A 123 21.84 9.44 -3.98
CA THR A 123 20.62 10.16 -3.59
C THR A 123 20.21 11.15 -4.68
N LYS A 124 21.13 11.95 -5.21
CA LYS A 124 20.87 12.88 -6.33
C LYS A 124 20.35 12.20 -7.59
N ARG A 125 20.93 11.04 -7.95
CA ARG A 125 20.49 10.28 -9.13
C ARG A 125 19.08 9.73 -8.96
N TRP A 126 18.73 9.28 -7.76
CA TRP A 126 17.39 8.78 -7.44
C TRP A 126 16.34 9.89 -7.37
N ILE A 127 16.72 11.12 -7.00
CA ILE A 127 15.80 12.27 -7.04
C ILE A 127 15.37 12.60 -8.48
N GLY A 128 16.26 12.41 -9.45
CA GLY A 128 16.01 12.71 -10.87
C GLY A 128 15.41 11.57 -11.70
N PHE A 129 15.15 10.41 -11.11
CA PHE A 129 14.60 9.22 -11.78
C PHE A 129 13.08 9.13 -11.58
#